data_AF-A0A139P5I1-F1
#
_entry.id   AF-A0A139P5I1-F1
#
_cell.length_a   1.000
_cell.length_b   1.000
_cell.length_c   1.000
_cell.angle_alpha   90.00
_cell.angle_beta   90.00
_cell.angle_gamma   90.00
#
_symmetry.space_group_name_H-M   'P 1'
#
loop_
_entity.id
_entity.type
_entity.pdbx_description
1 polymer ?
#
loop_
_entity_poly.entity_id
_entity_poly.type
_entity_poly.pdbx_seq_one_letter_code
_entity_poly.pdbx_strand_id
1 'polypeptide(L)'
;MTEGKPVVTDIIGDETEVLVLAASLEEASQHPLAQAIVKRASEAGLKLQPVENFQALHGKGVSGQINGKQVLLGNAKMLDGMDISSAYQEKLEELEKEAKTVVYLAVDNEIKGLLALQDIPKENAKLAISQLKKRGLRTVMLTGDNAGVARAIADQIGIEEVIAGVLPERKSP
;
A
#
# COMPACT_ATOMS: atom_id res chain seq x y z
N MET A 1 2.04 4.26 15.10
CA MET A 1 3.04 5.31 14.77
C MET A 1 2.49 6.22 13.69
N THR A 2 1.70 5.67 12.79
CA THR A 2 0.81 6.38 11.87
C THR A 2 -0.61 6.49 12.44
N GLU A 3 -1.51 7.22 11.78
CA GLU A 3 -2.91 7.38 12.18
C GLU A 3 -3.75 6.11 11.99
N GLY A 4 -3.27 5.16 11.18
CA GLY A 4 -4.06 3.99 10.78
C GLY A 4 -5.13 4.36 9.76
N LYS A 5 -4.92 5.47 9.04
CA LYS A 5 -5.84 6.05 8.04
C LYS A 5 -5.05 6.34 6.78
N PRO A 6 -4.64 5.30 6.03
CA PRO A 6 -3.94 5.51 4.77
C PRO A 6 -4.82 6.33 3.82
N VAL A 7 -4.17 7.14 3.00
CA VAL A 7 -4.81 7.87 1.90
C VAL A 7 -4.10 7.53 0.61
N VAL A 8 -4.86 7.45 -0.49
CA VAL A 8 -4.29 7.34 -1.83
C VAL A 8 -3.67 8.69 -2.19
N THR A 9 -2.35 8.72 -2.35
CA THR A 9 -1.59 9.94 -2.66
C THR A 9 -1.31 10.07 -4.15
N ASP A 10 -1.08 8.94 -4.83
CA ASP A 10 -0.70 8.93 -6.25
C ASP A 10 -1.34 7.75 -6.97
N ILE A 11 -1.66 7.95 -8.24
CA ILE A 11 -2.15 6.94 -9.15
C ILE A 11 -1.33 7.05 -10.44
N ILE A 12 -0.65 5.98 -10.81
CA ILE A 12 0.19 5.90 -12.01
C ILE A 12 -0.51 5.00 -13.03
N GLY A 13 -0.69 5.47 -14.27
CA GLY A 13 -1.47 4.82 -15.31
C GLY A 13 -2.69 5.67 -15.70
N ASP A 14 -3.72 5.04 -16.28
CA ASP A 14 -5.02 5.70 -16.47
C ASP A 14 -5.71 5.83 -15.11
N GLU A 15 -5.75 7.05 -14.57
CA GLU A 15 -6.25 7.30 -13.21
C GLU A 15 -7.67 6.76 -13.00
N THR A 16 -8.55 6.91 -14.00
CA THR A 16 -9.95 6.51 -13.87
C THR A 16 -10.08 4.99 -13.93
N GLU A 17 -9.45 4.35 -14.93
CA GLU A 17 -9.48 2.90 -15.06
C GLU A 17 -8.87 2.22 -13.83
N VAL A 18 -7.69 2.70 -13.40
CA VAL A 18 -6.97 2.12 -12.26
C VAL A 18 -7.80 2.22 -10.99
N LEU A 19 -8.36 3.40 -10.71
CA LEU A 19 -9.11 3.64 -9.49
C LEU A 19 -10.45 2.89 -9.47
N VAL A 20 -11.17 2.81 -10.61
CA VAL A 20 -12.41 2.03 -10.72
C VAL A 20 -12.15 0.56 -10.45
N LEU A 21 -11.18 -0.05 -11.13
CA LEU A 21 -10.91 -1.48 -11.02
C LEU A 21 -10.40 -1.84 -9.61
N ALA A 22 -9.48 -1.05 -9.06
CA ALA A 22 -8.96 -1.27 -7.72
C ALA A 22 -10.05 -1.14 -6.65
N ALA A 23 -10.87 -0.08 -6.71
CA ALA A 23 -11.94 0.14 -5.74
C ALA A 23 -13.06 -0.91 -5.86
N SER A 24 -13.35 -1.39 -7.08
CA SER A 24 -14.33 -2.45 -7.29
C SER A 24 -13.89 -3.75 -6.61
N LEU A 25 -12.61 -4.14 -6.77
CA LEU A 25 -12.06 -5.31 -6.07
C LEU A 25 -12.06 -5.14 -4.55
N GLU A 26 -11.80 -3.94 -4.05
CA GLU A 26 -11.65 -3.67 -2.62
C GLU A 26 -12.99 -3.33 -1.91
N GLU A 27 -14.12 -3.25 -2.62
CA GLU A 27 -15.42 -2.88 -2.06
C GLU A 27 -15.85 -3.78 -0.88
N ALA A 28 -15.55 -5.08 -0.97
CA ALA A 28 -15.88 -6.07 0.06
C ALA A 28 -14.83 -6.17 1.20
N SER A 29 -13.70 -5.47 1.08
CA SER A 29 -12.55 -5.60 1.97
C SER A 29 -12.62 -4.60 3.13
N GLN A 30 -12.40 -5.08 4.36
CA GLN A 30 -12.36 -4.22 5.55
C GLN A 30 -10.97 -3.68 5.88
N HIS A 31 -9.97 -3.95 5.04
CA HIS A 31 -8.61 -3.49 5.29
C HIS A 31 -8.52 -1.95 5.19
N PRO A 32 -7.72 -1.27 6.04
CA PRO A 32 -7.57 0.18 5.96
C PRO A 32 -7.14 0.69 4.58
N LEU A 33 -6.25 -0.04 3.88
CA LEU A 33 -5.82 0.29 2.52
C LEU A 33 -6.98 0.22 1.52
N ALA A 34 -7.80 -0.83 1.61
CA ALA A 34 -9.00 -1.02 0.80
C ALA A 34 -9.96 0.15 0.96
N GLN A 35 -10.23 0.53 2.21
CA GLN A 35 -11.11 1.66 2.52
C GLN A 35 -10.59 2.97 1.94
N ALA A 36 -9.28 3.19 1.92
CA ALA A 36 -8.67 4.37 1.32
C ALA A 36 -8.90 4.44 -0.20
N ILE A 37 -8.76 3.32 -0.89
CA ILE A 37 -8.98 3.21 -2.34
C ILE A 37 -10.46 3.43 -2.67
N VAL A 38 -11.37 2.74 -1.97
CA VAL A 38 -12.83 2.88 -2.15
C VAL A 38 -13.28 4.32 -1.87
N LYS A 39 -12.76 4.94 -0.80
CA LYS A 39 -13.03 6.33 -0.47
C LYS A 39 -12.58 7.27 -1.59
N ARG A 40 -11.35 7.10 -2.11
CA ARG A 40 -10.82 7.95 -3.19
C ARG A 40 -11.65 7.82 -4.48
N ALA A 41 -12.15 6.63 -4.80
CA ALA A 41 -13.06 6.42 -5.93
C ALA A 41 -14.42 7.10 -5.72
N SER A 42 -14.97 7.02 -4.51
CA SER A 42 -16.22 7.68 -4.13
C SER A 42 -16.10 9.22 -4.20
N GLU A 43 -15.00 9.80 -3.72
CA GLU A 43 -14.72 11.24 -3.80
C GLU A 43 -14.58 11.72 -5.26
N ALA A 44 -14.08 10.85 -6.15
CA ALA A 44 -14.01 11.12 -7.59
C ALA A 44 -15.36 10.93 -8.32
N GLY A 45 -16.43 10.52 -7.62
CA GLY A 45 -17.74 10.28 -8.22
C GLY A 45 -17.76 9.06 -9.17
N LEU A 46 -16.82 8.14 -9.01
CA LEU A 46 -16.69 6.98 -9.88
C LEU A 46 -17.68 5.89 -9.50
N LYS A 47 -18.26 5.24 -10.51
CA LYS A 47 -19.14 4.09 -10.31
C LYS A 47 -18.32 2.81 -10.30
N LEU A 48 -18.41 2.06 -9.21
CA LEU A 48 -17.78 0.76 -9.09
C LEU A 48 -18.48 -0.26 -9.99
N GLN A 49 -17.71 -1.26 -10.41
CA GLN A 49 -18.15 -2.31 -11.31
C GLN A 49 -18.36 -3.62 -10.52
N PRO A 50 -19.34 -4.44 -10.90
CA PRO A 50 -19.55 -5.72 -10.22
C PRO A 50 -18.33 -6.63 -10.42
N VAL A 51 -17.95 -7.29 -9.32
CA VAL A 51 -16.85 -8.25 -9.30
C VAL A 51 -17.41 -9.66 -9.21
N GLU A 52 -16.97 -10.52 -10.13
CA GLU A 52 -17.23 -11.96 -10.10
C GLU A 52 -16.00 -12.71 -9.62
N ASN A 53 -16.18 -13.92 -9.09
CA ASN A 53 -15.08 -14.83 -8.72
C ASN A 53 -14.03 -14.18 -7.79
N PHE A 54 -14.46 -13.33 -6.87
CA PHE A 54 -13.57 -12.64 -5.94
C PHE A 54 -12.77 -13.64 -5.07
N GLN A 55 -11.46 -13.41 -4.94
CA GLN A 55 -10.58 -14.18 -4.07
C GLN A 55 -9.59 -13.28 -3.34
N ALA A 56 -9.51 -13.46 -2.02
CA ALA A 56 -8.45 -12.87 -1.20
C ALA A 56 -7.24 -13.81 -1.13
N LEU A 57 -6.08 -13.34 -1.59
CA LEU A 57 -4.81 -14.06 -1.60
C LEU A 57 -3.98 -13.59 -0.40
N HIS A 58 -3.94 -14.42 0.64
CA HIS A 58 -3.30 -14.06 1.91
C HIS A 58 -1.85 -13.61 1.73
N GLY A 59 -1.53 -12.41 2.22
CA GLY A 59 -0.19 -11.81 2.13
C GLY A 59 0.24 -11.36 0.72
N LYS A 60 -0.66 -11.41 -0.27
CA LYS A 60 -0.40 -10.96 -1.66
C LYS A 60 -1.35 -9.83 -2.08
N GLY A 61 -2.66 -10.01 -1.93
CA GLY A 61 -3.66 -9.05 -2.42
C GLY A 61 -5.02 -9.70 -2.68
N VAL A 62 -5.78 -9.15 -3.62
CA VAL A 62 -7.11 -9.60 -4.03
C VAL A 62 -7.21 -9.75 -5.54
N SER A 63 -8.09 -10.65 -5.99
CA SER A 63 -8.33 -10.92 -7.41
C SER A 63 -9.81 -11.10 -7.67
N GLY A 64 -10.23 -10.92 -8.92
CA GLY A 64 -11.60 -11.14 -9.36
C GLY A 64 -11.75 -10.87 -10.85
N GLN A 65 -12.96 -11.04 -11.36
CA GLN A 65 -13.31 -10.76 -12.74
C GLN A 65 -14.22 -9.55 -12.83
N ILE A 66 -13.88 -8.62 -13.72
CA ILE A 66 -14.66 -7.42 -13.98
C ILE A 66 -14.85 -7.31 -15.48
N ASN A 67 -16.11 -7.27 -15.93
CA ASN A 67 -16.47 -7.28 -17.36
C ASN A 67 -15.78 -8.43 -18.14
N GLY A 68 -15.65 -9.61 -17.53
CA GLY A 68 -15.01 -10.79 -18.12
C GLY A 68 -13.48 -10.77 -18.18
N LYS A 69 -12.82 -9.73 -17.66
CA LYS A 69 -11.35 -9.64 -17.59
C LYS A 69 -10.85 -10.05 -16.21
N GLN A 70 -9.71 -10.73 -16.15
CA GLN A 70 -9.08 -11.06 -14.88
C GLN A 70 -8.38 -9.83 -14.32
N VAL A 71 -8.77 -9.38 -13.13
CA VAL A 71 -8.19 -8.24 -12.44
C VAL A 71 -7.49 -8.71 -11.17
N LEU A 72 -6.32 -8.15 -10.91
CA LEU A 72 -5.44 -8.45 -9.78
C LEU A 72 -5.04 -7.14 -9.13
N LEU A 73 -5.15 -7.06 -7.81
CA LEU A 73 -4.72 -5.92 -7.01
C LEU A 73 -3.91 -6.41 -5.82
N GLY A 74 -2.63 -6.06 -5.73
CA GLY A 74 -1.79 -6.56 -4.63
C GLY A 74 -0.39 -6.02 -4.60
N ASN A 75 0.45 -6.62 -3.76
CA ASN A 75 1.87 -6.29 -3.64
C ASN A 75 2.70 -6.99 -4.74
N ALA A 76 4.02 -6.75 -4.74
CA ALA A 76 4.94 -7.34 -5.72
C ALA A 76 4.90 -8.88 -5.79
N LYS A 77 4.54 -9.60 -4.70
CA LYS A 77 4.43 -11.08 -4.72
C LYS A 77 3.22 -11.58 -5.52
N MET A 78 2.28 -10.69 -5.84
CA MET A 78 1.12 -10.98 -6.68
C MET A 78 1.48 -10.96 -8.17
N LEU A 79 2.57 -10.29 -8.53
CA LEU A 79 3.04 -10.09 -9.90
C LEU A 79 4.08 -11.12 -10.33
N ASP A 80 4.24 -12.21 -9.58
CA ASP A 80 5.23 -13.24 -9.91
C ASP A 80 4.98 -13.75 -11.34
N GLY A 81 5.96 -13.53 -12.23
CA GLY A 81 5.85 -13.83 -13.66
C GLY A 81 5.29 -12.73 -14.57
N MET A 82 5.08 -11.51 -14.08
CA MET A 82 4.68 -10.34 -14.89
C MET A 82 5.83 -9.34 -15.06
N ASP A 83 6.00 -8.84 -16.28
CA ASP A 83 6.98 -7.80 -16.57
C ASP A 83 6.43 -6.41 -16.20
N ILE A 84 7.22 -5.65 -15.45
CA ILE A 84 6.97 -4.24 -15.20
C ILE A 84 7.66 -3.39 -16.26
N SER A 85 6.93 -2.46 -16.87
CA SER A 85 7.54 -1.52 -17.81
C SER A 85 8.51 -0.60 -17.09
N SER A 86 9.57 -0.16 -17.78
CA SER A 86 10.56 0.76 -17.22
C SER A 86 9.92 2.05 -16.68
N ALA A 87 8.88 2.55 -17.33
CA ALA A 87 8.14 3.74 -16.90
C ALA A 87 7.49 3.56 -15.52
N TYR A 88 6.91 2.38 -15.24
CA TYR A 88 6.36 2.09 -13.91
C TYR A 88 7.46 1.83 -12.88
N GLN A 89 8.59 1.27 -13.31
CA GLN A 89 9.72 0.95 -12.44
C GLN A 89 10.39 2.20 -11.87
N GLU A 90 10.61 3.24 -12.69
CA GLU A 90 11.11 4.54 -12.24
C GLU A 90 10.17 5.18 -11.21
N LYS A 91 8.85 5.16 -11.49
CA LYS A 91 7.85 5.72 -10.56
C LYS A 91 7.76 4.95 -9.26
N LEU A 92 7.87 3.63 -9.31
CA LEU A 92 7.88 2.78 -8.12
C LEU A 92 9.03 3.17 -7.18
N GLU A 93 10.24 3.36 -7.71
CA GLU A 93 11.41 3.75 -6.90
C GLU A 93 11.22 5.12 -6.24
N GLU A 94 10.61 6.09 -6.94
CA GLU A 94 10.28 7.41 -6.38
C GLU A 94 9.29 7.28 -5.22
N LEU A 95 8.19 6.54 -5.43
CA LEU A 95 7.13 6.36 -4.44
C LEU A 95 7.64 5.63 -3.18
N GLU A 96 8.49 4.62 -3.34
CA GLU A 96 9.07 3.89 -2.21
C GLU A 96 10.02 4.77 -1.38
N LYS A 97 10.81 5.65 -2.02
CA LYS A 97 11.66 6.64 -1.33
C LYS A 97 10.83 7.65 -0.52
N GLU A 98 9.60 7.92 -0.94
CA GLU A 98 8.66 8.81 -0.25
C GLU A 98 7.88 8.13 0.89
N ALA A 99 8.26 6.91 1.27
CA ALA A 99 7.58 6.14 2.30
C ALA A 99 6.13 5.75 1.95
N LYS A 100 5.83 5.56 0.66
CA LYS A 100 4.50 5.19 0.19
C LYS A 100 4.40 3.69 -0.02
N THR A 101 3.32 3.10 0.50
CA THR A 101 2.95 1.72 0.22
C THR A 101 2.35 1.64 -1.18
N VAL A 102 3.00 0.90 -2.08
CA VAL A 102 2.54 0.74 -3.46
C VAL A 102 1.78 -0.57 -3.63
N VAL A 103 0.58 -0.48 -4.20
CA VAL A 103 -0.24 -1.59 -4.68
C VAL A 103 -0.29 -1.54 -6.20
N TYR A 104 -0.24 -2.71 -6.81
CA TYR A 104 -0.17 -2.89 -8.25
C TYR A 104 -1.50 -3.39 -8.75
N LEU A 105 -1.97 -2.81 -9.85
CA LEU A 105 -3.14 -3.25 -10.57
C LEU A 105 -2.69 -3.95 -11.86
N ALA A 106 -3.11 -5.18 -12.06
CA ALA A 106 -2.94 -5.89 -13.31
C ALA A 106 -4.29 -6.36 -13.88
N VAL A 107 -4.40 -6.32 -15.20
CA VAL A 107 -5.54 -6.81 -15.97
C VAL A 107 -5.03 -7.79 -17.01
N ASP A 108 -5.58 -9.00 -17.04
CA ASP A 108 -5.17 -10.09 -17.95
C ASP A 108 -3.64 -10.30 -17.98
N ASN A 109 -3.02 -10.33 -16.80
CA ASN A 109 -1.57 -10.46 -16.55
C ASN A 109 -0.69 -9.32 -17.08
N GLU A 110 -1.27 -8.15 -17.36
CA GLU A 110 -0.53 -6.94 -17.72
C GLU A 110 -0.72 -5.87 -16.64
N ILE A 111 0.36 -5.27 -16.16
CA ILE A 111 0.30 -4.18 -15.18
C ILE A 111 -0.31 -2.94 -15.84
N LYS A 112 -1.47 -2.51 -15.36
CA LYS A 112 -2.20 -1.33 -15.85
C LYS A 112 -2.00 -0.09 -15.00
N GLY A 113 -1.51 -0.24 -13.78
CA GLY A 113 -1.15 0.91 -12.96
C GLY A 113 -0.67 0.59 -11.56
N LEU A 114 -0.29 1.65 -10.87
CA LEU A 114 0.16 1.64 -9.47
C LEU A 114 -0.74 2.58 -8.66
N LEU A 115 -1.12 2.17 -7.46
CA LEU A 115 -1.70 3.06 -6.45
C LEU A 115 -0.71 3.20 -5.30
N ALA A 116 -0.38 4.43 -4.94
CA ALA A 116 0.47 4.72 -3.79
C ALA A 116 -0.39 5.21 -2.62
N LEU A 117 -0.19 4.59 -1.46
CA LEU A 117 -0.86 4.96 -0.23
C LEU A 117 0.15 5.41 0.81
N GLN A 118 -0.21 6.45 1.54
CA GLN A 118 0.59 6.93 2.66
C GLN A 118 -0.28 7.01 3.90
N ASP A 119 0.19 6.42 5.00
CA ASP A 119 -0.44 6.58 6.30
C ASP A 119 0.31 7.68 7.05
N ILE A 120 -0.37 8.81 7.27
CA ILE A 120 0.25 10.02 7.80
C ILE A 120 0.81 9.70 9.19
N PRO A 121 2.11 9.96 9.45
CA PRO A 121 2.67 9.82 10.78
C PRO A 121 1.90 10.72 11.75
N LYS A 122 1.54 10.23 12.94
CA LYS A 122 0.96 11.10 13.97
C LYS A 122 1.93 12.25 14.23
N GLU A 123 1.47 13.50 14.19
CA GLU A 123 2.34 14.69 14.42
C GLU A 123 3.19 14.55 15.70
N ASN A 124 2.65 13.88 16.72
CA ASN A 124 3.29 13.64 17.99
C ASN A 124 4.34 12.51 17.99
N ALA A 125 4.44 11.69 16.95
CA ALA A 125 5.37 10.57 16.90
C ALA A 125 6.83 11.05 16.94
N LYS A 126 7.16 12.09 16.16
CA LYS A 126 8.51 12.69 16.16
C LYS A 126 8.86 13.30 17.52
N LEU A 127 7.91 13.98 18.16
CA LEU A 127 8.08 14.52 19.52
C LEU A 127 8.29 13.42 20.55
N ALA A 128 7.51 12.34 20.50
CA ALA A 128 7.62 11.21 21.40
C ALA A 128 8.97 10.49 21.27
N ILE A 129 9.41 10.21 20.03
CA ILE A 129 10.74 9.60 19.78
C ILE A 129 11.86 10.51 20.28
N SER A 130 11.77 11.82 20.03
CA SER A 130 12.74 12.79 20.55
C SER A 130 12.83 12.77 22.09
N GLN A 131 11.69 12.70 22.79
CA GLN A 131 11.67 12.61 24.25
C GLN A 131 12.27 11.30 24.78
N LEU A 132 12.02 10.17 24.12
CA LEU A 132 12.62 8.89 24.48
C LEU A 132 14.14 8.89 24.28
N LYS A 133 14.62 9.45 23.16
CA LYS A 133 16.06 9.65 22.92
C LYS A 133 16.71 10.53 23.98
N LYS A 134 16.06 11.64 24.37
CA LYS A 134 16.55 12.52 25.46
C LYS A 134 16.67 11.80 26.81
N ARG A 135 15.95 10.70 27.01
CA ARG A 135 16.04 9.83 28.21
C ARG A 135 17.10 8.73 28.07
N GLY A 136 17.86 8.69 26.98
CA GLY A 136 18.88 7.67 26.71
C GLY A 136 18.31 6.32 26.26
N LEU A 137 17.03 6.27 25.86
CA LEU A 137 16.37 5.04 25.42
C LEU A 137 16.60 4.81 23.93
N ARG A 138 16.97 3.59 23.56
CA ARG A 138 17.09 3.13 22.18
C ARG A 138 15.70 2.80 21.62
N THR A 139 15.39 3.27 20.41
CA THR A 139 14.10 3.06 19.74
C THR A 139 14.28 2.19 18.51
N VAL A 140 13.42 1.18 18.35
CA VAL A 140 13.38 0.27 17.19
C VAL A 140 11.96 0.26 16.62
N MET A 141 11.82 0.34 15.29
CA MET A 141 10.55 0.22 14.59
C MET A 141 10.33 -1.23 14.13
N LEU A 142 9.14 -1.78 14.40
CA LEU A 142 8.70 -3.10 13.92
C LEU A 142 7.46 -2.94 13.05
N THR A 143 7.54 -3.34 11.77
CA THR A 143 6.40 -3.24 10.84
C THR A 143 6.28 -4.45 9.91
N GLY A 144 5.05 -4.67 9.42
CA GLY A 144 4.75 -5.62 8.35
C GLY A 144 4.95 -5.02 6.94
N ASP A 145 5.18 -3.71 6.83
CA ASP A 145 5.39 -3.02 5.56
C ASP A 145 6.71 -3.43 4.89
N ASN A 146 6.89 -3.05 3.62
CA ASN A 146 8.14 -3.29 2.91
C ASN A 146 9.30 -2.48 3.54
N ALA A 147 10.54 -2.93 3.30
CA ALA A 147 11.73 -2.36 3.93
C ALA A 147 11.98 -0.89 3.53
N GLY A 148 11.66 -0.50 2.29
CA GLY A 148 11.82 0.88 1.81
C GLY A 148 10.88 1.84 2.54
N VAL A 149 9.59 1.50 2.61
CA VAL A 149 8.56 2.25 3.33
C VAL A 149 8.92 2.38 4.80
N ALA A 150 9.25 1.25 5.43
CA ALA A 150 9.61 1.23 6.84
C ALA A 150 10.81 2.13 7.16
N ARG A 151 11.86 2.10 6.31
CA ARG A 151 13.03 2.96 6.46
C ARG A 151 12.67 4.42 6.30
N ALA A 152 11.91 4.77 5.27
CA ALA A 152 11.57 6.16 5.01
C ALA A 152 10.68 6.76 6.13
N ILE A 153 9.74 6.00 6.71
CA ILE A 153 9.01 6.43 7.92
C ILE A 153 9.96 6.61 9.10
N ALA A 154 10.90 5.69 9.31
CA ALA A 154 11.84 5.76 10.43
C ALA A 154 12.73 7.00 10.35
N ASP A 155 13.20 7.36 9.15
CA ASP A 155 14.01 8.55 8.91
C ASP A 155 13.22 9.84 9.21
N GLN A 156 11.93 9.89 8.83
CA GLN A 156 11.07 11.06 9.08
C GLN A 156 10.89 11.37 10.59
N ILE A 157 10.82 10.33 11.42
CA ILE A 157 10.58 10.45 12.87
C ILE A 157 11.84 10.26 13.72
N GLY A 158 12.98 9.95 13.08
CA GLY A 158 14.29 9.84 13.70
C GLY A 158 14.56 8.51 14.42
N ILE A 159 14.08 7.38 13.93
CA ILE A 159 14.41 6.04 14.45
C ILE A 159 15.56 5.44 13.62
N GLU A 160 16.58 4.92 14.30
CA GLU A 160 17.80 4.40 13.64
C GLU A 160 17.66 2.93 13.18
N GLU A 161 16.85 2.15 13.90
CA GLU A 161 16.68 0.71 13.67
C GLU A 161 15.27 0.34 13.24
N VAL A 162 15.18 -0.45 12.17
CA VAL A 162 13.93 -0.85 11.55
C VAL A 162 13.95 -2.35 11.26
N ILE A 163 12.88 -3.03 11.64
CA ILE A 163 12.60 -4.42 11.32
C ILE A 163 11.30 -4.45 10.50
N ALA A 164 11.43 -4.70 9.20
CA ALA A 164 10.33 -4.65 8.22
C ALA A 164 9.92 -6.05 7.73
N GLY A 165 8.76 -6.16 7.07
CA GLY A 165 8.25 -7.42 6.51
C GLY A 165 7.87 -8.47 7.55
N VAL A 166 7.56 -8.05 8.79
CA VAL A 166 7.27 -8.99 9.89
C VAL A 166 5.82 -9.50 9.80
N LEU A 167 5.69 -10.81 9.53
CA LEU A 167 4.41 -11.52 9.55
C LEU A 167 3.84 -11.62 10.97
N PRO A 168 2.49 -11.68 11.15
CA PRO A 168 1.84 -11.69 12.47
C PRO A 168 2.38 -12.76 13.43
N GLU A 169 2.81 -13.89 12.90
CA GLU A 169 3.31 -15.05 13.65
C GLU A 169 4.68 -14.83 14.32
N ARG A 170 5.37 -13.72 14.03
CA ARG A 170 6.64 -13.33 14.67
C ARG A 170 6.51 -12.14 15.64
N LYS A 171 5.28 -11.74 16.02
CA LYS A 171 5.02 -10.58 16.89
C LYS A 171 4.82 -10.89 18.39
N SER A 172 5.07 -12.11 18.85
CA SER A 172 4.98 -12.46 20.28
C SER A 172 6.29 -13.07 20.80
N PRO A 173 6.57 -12.88 22.11
CA PRO A 173 7.91 -12.72 22.68
C PRO A 173 8.77 -13.98 22.72
#